data_AF-A0A8C6WT35-F1
#
_entry.id   AF-A0A8C6WT35-F1
#
_cell.length_a   1.000
_cell.length_b   1.000
_cell.length_c   1.000
_cell.angle_alpha   90.00
_cell.angle_beta   90.00
_cell.angle_gamma   90.00
#
_symmetry.space_group_name_H-M   'P 1'
#
loop_
_entity.id
_entity.type
_entity.pdbx_description
1 polymer ?
#
loop_
_entity_poly.entity_id
_entity_poly.type
_entity_poly.pdbx_seq_one_letter_code
_entity_poly.pdbx_strand_id
1 'polypeptide(L)' 'MYPSSDGYFQQDNAPCHKAQIISNWFLEHDNEFTVLQWPPQSPDLNPIEHLWDVVEREHVHQCGLEIWLSYTSSV' A
#
# COMPACT_ATOMS: atom_id res chain seq x y z
N MET A 1 -18.86 -1.03 -4.07
CA MET A 1 -18.13 -1.75 -5.13
C MET A 1 -17.90 -0.82 -6.30
N TYR A 2 -16.76 -0.94 -6.98
CA TYR A 2 -16.57 -0.27 -8.28
C TYR A 2 -17.69 -0.73 -9.23
N PRO A 3 -18.44 0.20 -9.85
CA PRO A 3 -19.67 -0.12 -10.57
C PRO A 3 -19.47 -1.02 -11.81
N SER A 4 -18.23 -1.16 -12.26
CA SER A 4 -17.82 -1.86 -13.48
C SER A 4 -17.01 -3.14 -13.24
N SER A 5 -16.78 -3.54 -11.98
CA SER A 5 -15.97 -4.72 -11.61
C SER A 5 -14.59 -4.80 -12.30
N ASP A 6 -14.06 -3.66 -12.72
CA ASP A 6 -12.78 -3.48 -13.43
C ASP A 6 -11.76 -2.73 -12.57
N GLY A 7 -12.02 -2.66 -11.26
CA GLY A 7 -11.15 -2.01 -10.31
C GLY A 7 -9.82 -2.74 -10.17
N TYR A 8 -8.76 -1.98 -9.90
CA TYR A 8 -7.46 -2.51 -9.51
C TYR A 8 -7.20 -2.20 -8.05
N PHE A 9 -6.84 -3.22 -7.28
CA PHE A 9 -6.41 -3.08 -5.90
C PHE A 9 -4.89 -3.16 -5.84
N GLN A 10 -4.26 -2.10 -5.33
CA GLN A 10 -2.82 -2.03 -5.14
C GLN A 10 -2.49 -2.15 -3.65
N GLN A 11 -1.59 -3.08 -3.32
CA GLN A 11 -1.00 -3.22 -1.99
C GLN A 11 0.49 -3.56 -2.14
N ASP A 12 1.29 -3.21 -1.13
CA ASP A 12 2.68 -3.63 -1.08
C ASP A 12 2.82 -5.14 -0.77
N ASN A 13 4.06 -5.62 -0.75
CA ASN A 13 4.37 -7.02 -0.48
C ASN A 13 4.65 -7.32 1.01
N ALA A 14 4.25 -6.45 1.95
CA ALA A 14 4.50 -6.65 3.36
C ALA A 14 3.96 -8.02 3.84
N PRO A 15 4.66 -8.73 4.74
CA PRO A 15 4.25 -10.07 5.17
C PRO A 15 2.82 -10.15 5.71
N CYS A 16 2.33 -9.08 6.36
CA CYS A 16 0.96 -9.00 6.87
C CYS A 16 -0.10 -9.07 5.75
N HIS A 17 0.19 -8.54 4.57
CA HIS A 17 -0.71 -8.56 3.41
C HIS A 17 -0.73 -9.91 2.68
N LYS A 18 0.19 -10.81 3.02
CA LYS A 18 0.28 -12.18 2.48
C LYS A 18 -0.25 -13.25 3.44
N ALA A 19 -0.83 -12.85 4.56
CA ALA A 19 -1.46 -13.80 5.48
C ALA A 19 -2.54 -14.61 4.75
N GLN A 20 -2.71 -15.88 5.15
CA GLN A 20 -3.64 -16.79 4.47
C GLN A 20 -5.09 -16.28 4.48
N ILE A 21 -5.51 -15.66 5.58
CA ILE A 21 -6.84 -15.05 5.69
C ILE A 21 -7.07 -13.94 4.65
N ILE A 22 -6.04 -13.14 4.37
CA ILE A 22 -6.10 -12.07 3.37
C ILE A 22 -6.13 -12.67 1.97
N SER A 23 -5.29 -13.68 1.71
CA SER A 23 -5.27 -14.38 0.41
C SER A 23 -6.59 -15.05 0.10
N ASN A 24 -7.22 -15.70 1.08
CA ASN A 24 -8.53 -16.32 0.93
C ASN A 24 -9.62 -15.28 0.60
N TRP A 25 -9.60 -14.13 1.27
CA TRP A 25 -10.55 -13.06 1.00
C TRP A 25 -10.45 -12.56 -0.44
N PHE A 26 -9.22 -12.40 -0.97
CA PHE A 26 -9.04 -12.04 -2.39
C PHE A 26 -9.51 -13.10 -3.36
N LEU A 27 -9.38 -14.39 -3.04
CA LEU A 27 -9.92 -15.47 -3.87
C LEU A 27 -11.44 -15.50 -3.86
N GLU A 28 -12.07 -15.16 -2.73
CA GLU A 28 -13.53 -15.07 -2.62
C GLU A 28 -14.13 -13.90 -3.43
N HIS A 29 -13.33 -12.88 -3.76
CA HIS A 29 -13.75 -11.65 -4.45
C HIS A 29 -13.01 -11.43 -5.78
N ASP A 30 -12.51 -12.49 -6.42
CA ASP A 30 -11.68 -12.41 -7.64
C ASP A 30 -12.43 -11.84 -8.87
N ASN A 31 -13.76 -11.83 -8.82
CA ASN A 31 -14.65 -11.28 -9.82
C ASN A 31 -15.02 -9.79 -9.59
N GLU A 32 -14.59 -9.20 -8.48
CA GLU A 32 -14.95 -7.82 -8.12
C GLU A 32 -13.87 -6.80 -8.53
N PHE A 33 -12.60 -7.21 -8.51
CA PHE A 33 -11.45 -6.40 -8.85
C PHE A 33 -10.20 -7.27 -9.04
N THR A 34 -9.16 -6.70 -9.66
CA THR A 34 -7.86 -7.36 -9.84
C THR A 34 -6.85 -6.84 -8.82
N VAL A 35 -6.17 -7.75 -8.10
CA VAL A 35 -5.02 -7.39 -7.26
C VAL A 35 -3.78 -7.21 -8.14
N LEU A 36 -3.19 -6.02 -8.13
CA LEU A 36 -1.96 -5.73 -8.87
C LEU A 36 -0.77 -6.48 -8.28
N GLN A 37 0.01 -7.12 -9.15
CA GLN A 37 1.31 -7.68 -8.76
C GLN A 37 2.29 -6.53 -8.58
N TRP A 38 2.84 -6.42 -7.37
CA TRP A 38 3.78 -5.36 -7.02
C TRP A 38 5.21 -5.89 -6.94
N PRO A 39 6.22 -5.18 -7.46
CA PRO A 39 7.61 -5.51 -7.18
C PRO A 39 7.95 -5.26 -5.69
N PRO A 40 8.81 -6.08 -5.07
CA PRO A 40 9.27 -5.84 -3.70
C PRO A 40 10.08 -4.54 -3.63
N GLN A 41 10.00 -3.83 -2.50
CA GLN A 41 10.80 -2.64 -2.19
C GLN A 41 10.74 -1.53 -3.26
N SER A 42 9.55 -1.30 -3.85
CA SER A 42 9.33 -0.20 -4.81
C SER A 42 8.36 0.85 -4.25
N PRO A 43 8.78 1.64 -3.26
CA PRO A 43 7.95 2.70 -2.68
C PRO A 43 7.71 3.85 -3.68
N ASP A 44 8.65 4.08 -4.60
CA ASP A 44 8.58 5.09 -5.66
C ASP A 44 7.37 4.91 -6.60
N LEU A 45 6.90 3.67 -6.73
CA LEU A 45 5.76 3.34 -7.56
C LEU A 45 4.43 3.48 -6.79
N ASN A 46 4.44 3.62 -5.46
CA ASN A 46 3.24 3.56 -4.64
C ASN A 46 2.60 4.95 -4.46
N PRO A 47 1.43 5.23 -5.06
CA PRO A 47 0.83 6.56 -5.01
C PRO A 47 0.51 7.05 -3.60
N ILE A 48 0.33 6.14 -2.62
CA ILE A 48 0.08 6.52 -1.24
C ILE A 48 1.29 7.19 -0.58
N GLU A 49 2.52 6.86 -0.99
CA GLU A 49 3.73 7.48 -0.46
C GLU A 49 3.78 8.96 -0.85
N HIS A 50 3.42 9.29 -2.10
CA HIS A 50 3.30 10.68 -2.54
C HIS A 50 2.20 11.45 -1.78
N LEU A 51 1.12 10.78 -1.38
CA LEU A 51 0.08 11.39 -0.55
C LEU A 51 0.60 11.64 0.87
N TRP A 52 1.33 10.69 1.46
CA TRP A 52 1.95 10.86 2.76
C TRP A 52 2.95 12.01 2.78
N ASP A 53 3.78 12.13 1.73
CA ASP A 53 4.69 13.26 1.53
C ASP A 53 3.97 14.62 1.58
N VAL A 54 2.79 14.72 0.94
CA VAL A 54 1.99 15.95 1.00
C VAL A 54 1.45 16.16 2.40
N VAL A 55 0.87 15.14 3.02
CA VAL A 55 0.30 15.23 4.37
C VAL A 55 1.37 15.64 5.40
N GLU A 56 2.58 15.06 5.31
CA GLU A 56 3.69 15.35 6.21
C GLU A 56 4.19 16.79 6.05
N ARG A 57 4.35 17.28 4.82
CA ARG A 57 4.73 18.67 4.56
C ARG A 57 3.70 19.67 5.10
N GLU A 58 2.42 19.34 5.01
CA GLU A 58 1.34 20.23 5.43
C GLU A 58 1.05 20.16 6.95
N HIS A 59 1.31 19.04 7.62
CA HIS A 59 0.88 18.80 9.00
C HIS A 59 1.99 18.49 10.01
N VAL A 60 3.21 18.18 9.57
CA VAL A 60 4.30 17.72 10.45
C VAL A 60 5.49 18.67 10.39
N HIS A 61 5.26 19.93 10.75
CA HIS A 61 6.36 20.79 11.19
C HIS A 61 6.76 20.39 12.63
N GLN A 62 7.63 19.37 12.78
CA GLN A 62 8.74 19.28 13.75
C GLN A 62 9.20 17.87 14.18
N CYS A 63 8.56 16.76 13.79
CA CYS A 63 8.97 15.42 14.29
C CYS A 63 9.07 14.28 13.26
N GLY A 64 8.86 14.54 11.95
CA GLY A 64 8.67 13.47 10.95
C GLY A 64 9.93 12.75 10.47
N LEU A 65 11.09 13.43 10.45
CA LEU A 65 12.32 12.91 9.83
C LEU A 65 12.91 11.67 10.55
N GLU A 66 12.72 11.53 11.86
CA GLU A 66 13.24 10.36 12.61
C GLU A 66 12.37 9.11 12.42
N ILE A 67 11.07 9.28 12.19
CA ILE A 67 10.13 8.15 12.01
C ILE A 67 10.31 7.54 10.62
N TRP A 68 10.46 8.36 9.58
CA TRP A 68 10.65 7.89 8.19
C TRP A 68 11.94 7.10 7.97
N LEU A 69 13.05 7.53 8.57
CA LEU A 69 14.33 6.80 8.50
C LEU A 69 14.26 5.43 9.19
N SER A 70 13.46 5.31 10.27
CA SER A 70 13.26 4.02 10.96
C SER A 70 12.41 3.04 10.14
N TYR A 71 11.43 3.55 9.38
CA TYR A 71 10.48 2.74 8.62
C TYR A 71 11.11 2.17 7.34
N THR A 72 11.84 3.01 6.60
CA THR A 72 12.53 2.61 5.35
C THR A 72 13.75 1.72 5.58
N SER A 73 14.34 1.75 6.78
CA SER A 73 15.48 0.87 7.14
C SER A 73 15.04 -0.53 7.63
N SER A 74 13.73 -0.76 7.80
CA SER A 74 13.18 -2.00 8.37
C SER A 74 12.39 -2.86 7.35
N VAL A 75 12.41 -2.50 6.06
CA VAL A 75 11.81 -3.23 4.93
C VAL A 75 12.86 -3.69 3.90
#